data_AF-A0A8B6GA58-F1
#
_entry.id   AF-A0A8B6GA58-F1
#
_cell.length_a   1.000
_cell.length_b   1.000
_cell.length_c   1.000
_cell.angle_alpha   90.00
_cell.angle_beta   90.00
_cell.angle_gamma   90.00
#
_symmetry.space_group_name_H-M   'P 1'
#
loop_
_entity.id
_entity.type
_entity.pdbx_description
1 polymer ?
#
loop_
_entity_poly.entity_id
_entity_poly.type
_entity_poly.pdbx_seq_one_letter_code
_entity_poly.pdbx_strand_id
1 'polypeptide(L)'
;EAVECYQCDSNEDGIQCPADERFDTYINAPVDCNGFEAHTPGQFCMKITQESPGWRGWKKVTRRCGSRTDSGVAWGCLWSWDTVGVFREICYCESNRCNSAAGLHLSLLSAIFVVITAYLVKFL
;
A
#
# COMPACT_ATOMS: atom_id res chain seq x y z
N GLU A 1 15.85 -6.74 -15.29
CA GLU A 1 15.28 -7.64 -14.27
C GLU A 1 13.85 -7.17 -14.03
N ALA A 2 12.91 -8.09 -13.87
CA ALA A 2 11.52 -7.73 -13.59
C ALA A 2 11.36 -7.39 -12.11
N VAL A 3 10.42 -6.49 -11.78
CA VAL A 3 10.14 -6.14 -10.39
C VAL A 3 9.44 -7.28 -9.66
N GLU A 4 9.80 -7.52 -8.40
CA GLU A 4 9.10 -8.45 -7.53
C GLU A 4 8.03 -7.71 -6.72
N CYS A 5 6.76 -8.14 -6.77
CA CYS A 5 5.68 -7.51 -6.02
C CYS A 5 4.88 -8.53 -5.21
N TYR A 6 4.28 -8.07 -4.10
CA TYR A 6 3.27 -8.87 -3.42
C TYR A 6 1.97 -8.86 -4.24
N GLN A 7 1.33 -10.02 -4.39
CA GLN A 7 0.01 -10.14 -5.00
C GLN A 7 -0.95 -10.81 -4.01
N CYS A 8 -2.03 -10.12 -3.65
CA CYS A 8 -3.08 -10.63 -2.77
C CYS A 8 -4.34 -9.76 -2.83
N ASP A 9 -5.48 -10.32 -2.46
CA ASP A 9 -6.76 -9.62 -2.35
C ASP A 9 -7.39 -9.87 -0.97
N SER A 10 -7.65 -8.82 -0.20
CA SER A 10 -8.17 -8.95 1.17
C SER A 10 -9.55 -9.61 1.26
N ASN A 11 -10.34 -9.61 0.18
CA ASN A 11 -11.64 -10.29 0.18
C ASN A 11 -11.50 -11.80 -0.05
N GLU A 12 -10.45 -12.22 -0.74
CA GLU A 12 -10.23 -13.63 -1.09
C GLU A 12 -9.27 -14.31 -0.11
N ASP A 13 -8.20 -13.62 0.28
CA ASP A 13 -7.10 -14.16 1.08
C ASP A 13 -7.24 -13.88 2.59
N GLY A 14 -8.25 -13.09 2.98
CA GLY A 14 -8.61 -12.80 4.37
C GLY A 14 -7.41 -12.36 5.24
N ILE A 15 -7.02 -13.20 6.20
CA ILE A 15 -5.95 -12.91 7.19
C ILE A 15 -4.58 -12.78 6.52
N GLN A 16 -4.32 -13.43 5.39
CA GLN A 16 -3.03 -13.36 4.71
C GLN A 16 -2.82 -12.00 4.02
N CYS A 17 -3.91 -11.34 3.63
CA CYS A 17 -3.91 -10.03 3.00
C CYS A 17 -4.81 -9.05 3.78
N PRO A 18 -4.41 -8.64 5.00
CA PRO A 18 -5.28 -7.83 5.83
C PRO A 18 -5.55 -6.46 5.21
N ALA A 19 -6.80 -6.01 5.35
CA ALA A 19 -7.24 -4.67 4.96
C ALA A 19 -6.99 -3.63 6.05
N ASP A 20 -7.23 -4.01 7.32
CA ASP A 20 -7.17 -3.11 8.48
C ASP A 20 -5.90 -3.30 9.33
N GLU A 21 -5.21 -4.42 9.15
CA GLU A 21 -4.00 -4.76 9.90
C GLU A 21 -2.73 -4.61 9.06
N ARG A 22 -1.58 -4.77 9.72
CA ARG A 22 -0.28 -4.73 9.07
C ARG A 22 -0.12 -5.92 8.13
N PHE A 23 0.30 -5.65 6.90
CA PHE A 23 0.67 -6.69 5.95
C PHE A 23 1.95 -7.40 6.39
N ASP A 24 1.87 -8.73 6.52
CA ASP A 24 2.98 -9.57 6.90
C ASP A 24 3.77 -10.02 5.66
N THR A 25 4.97 -9.47 5.51
CA THR A 25 5.88 -9.75 4.41
C THR A 25 6.64 -11.06 4.56
N TYR A 26 6.57 -11.71 5.72
CA TYR A 26 7.23 -12.98 5.99
C TYR A 26 6.40 -14.17 5.53
N ILE A 27 5.07 -14.10 5.68
CA ILE A 27 4.16 -15.16 5.23
C ILE A 27 3.79 -15.04 3.75
N ASN A 28 3.82 -13.82 3.20
CA ASN A 28 3.50 -13.57 1.80
C ASN A 28 4.80 -13.59 0.97
N ALA A 29 4.91 -14.51 0.03
CA ALA A 29 5.99 -14.50 -0.94
C ALA A 29 5.68 -13.50 -2.07
N PRO A 30 6.60 -12.60 -2.44
CA PRO A 30 6.42 -11.80 -3.65
C PRO A 30 6.66 -12.65 -4.89
N VAL A 31 6.10 -12.23 -6.01
CA VAL A 31 6.23 -12.90 -7.30
C VAL A 31 6.97 -12.01 -8.27
N ASP A 32 7.72 -12.62 -9.18
CA ASP A 32 8.29 -11.94 -10.36
C ASP A 32 7.13 -11.48 -11.26
N CYS A 33 7.02 -10.18 -11.52
CA CYS A 33 5.93 -9.61 -12.31
C CYS A 33 5.97 -9.95 -13.82
N ASN A 34 7.03 -10.58 -14.32
CA ASN A 34 7.08 -11.19 -15.65
C ASN A 34 7.07 -12.73 -15.58
N GLY A 35 7.03 -13.32 -14.38
CA GLY A 35 6.93 -14.75 -14.15
C GLY A 35 5.55 -15.32 -14.43
N PHE A 36 5.46 -16.65 -14.49
CA PHE A 36 4.18 -17.35 -14.73
C PHE A 36 3.27 -17.30 -13.49
N GLU A 37 3.86 -17.16 -12.31
CA GLU A 37 3.18 -17.08 -11.01
C GLU A 37 2.45 -15.74 -10.83
N ALA A 38 2.75 -14.73 -11.66
CA ALA A 38 2.11 -13.44 -11.59
C ALA A 38 0.69 -13.50 -12.15
N HIS A 39 -0.30 -13.40 -11.25
CA HIS A 39 -1.71 -13.33 -11.65
C HIS A 39 -1.99 -12.12 -12.55
N THR A 40 -1.35 -10.99 -12.28
CA THR A 40 -1.24 -9.87 -13.22
C THR A 40 0.23 -9.61 -13.54
N PRO A 41 0.65 -9.60 -14.82
CA PRO A 41 1.99 -9.19 -15.20
C PRO A 41 2.16 -7.66 -15.18
N GLY A 42 3.39 -7.16 -14.97
CA GLY A 42 3.63 -5.72 -14.85
C GLY A 42 5.09 -5.30 -14.75
N GLN A 43 5.31 -3.98 -14.76
CA GLN A 43 6.64 -3.34 -14.63
C GLN A 43 6.79 -2.57 -13.31
N PHE A 44 5.72 -2.43 -12.52
CA PHE A 44 5.71 -1.75 -11.24
C PHE A 44 4.75 -2.44 -10.27
N CYS A 45 4.89 -2.18 -8.97
CA CYS A 45 3.96 -2.67 -7.95
C CYS A 45 2.82 -1.68 -7.70
N MET A 46 1.66 -2.23 -7.38
CA MET A 46 0.47 -1.48 -7.00
C MET A 46 -0.03 -1.94 -5.63
N LYS A 47 -0.55 -1.00 -4.86
CA LYS A 47 -1.43 -1.23 -3.71
C LYS A 47 -2.69 -0.40 -3.91
N ILE A 48 -3.83 -1.06 -3.93
CA ILE A 48 -5.14 -0.44 -4.15
C ILE A 48 -5.92 -0.59 -2.84
N THR A 49 -6.30 0.53 -2.24
CA THR A 49 -7.19 0.57 -1.07
C THR A 49 -8.54 1.10 -1.53
N GLN A 50 -9.63 0.41 -1.19
CA GLN A 50 -11.00 0.87 -1.44
C GLN A 50 -11.80 0.83 -0.16
N GLU A 51 -12.57 1.88 0.09
CA GLU A 51 -13.37 2.02 1.31
C GLU A 51 -14.76 2.54 0.97
N SER A 52 -15.80 1.86 1.45
CA SER A 52 -17.18 2.34 1.25
C SER A 52 -17.49 3.53 2.15
N PRO A 53 -18.34 4.47 1.71
CA PRO A 53 -18.77 5.58 2.55
C PRO A 53 -19.68 5.10 3.70
N GLY A 54 -19.60 5.77 4.85
CA GLY A 54 -20.52 5.59 5.97
C GLY A 54 -20.01 4.76 7.16
N TRP A 55 -20.83 4.69 8.21
CA TRP A 55 -20.53 3.93 9.43
C TRP A 55 -20.73 2.43 9.20
N ARG A 56 -19.79 1.58 9.64
CA ARG A 56 -19.73 0.13 9.31
C ARG A 56 -19.54 -0.15 7.81
N GLY A 57 -18.73 0.66 7.16
CA GLY A 57 -18.29 0.40 5.80
C GLY A 57 -17.39 -0.84 5.67
N TRP A 58 -17.17 -1.28 4.45
CA TRP A 58 -16.15 -2.27 4.11
C TRP A 58 -14.86 -1.56 3.66
N LYS A 59 -13.74 -2.23 3.89
CA LYS A 59 -12.43 -1.87 3.38
C LYS A 59 -11.85 -3.05 2.62
N LYS A 60 -11.30 -2.78 1.44
CA LYS A 60 -10.63 -3.74 0.59
C LYS A 60 -9.23 -3.26 0.28
N VAL A 61 -8.25 -4.16 0.38
CA VAL A 61 -6.88 -3.91 -0.05
C VAL A 61 -6.48 -4.98 -1.07
N THR A 62 -6.06 -4.55 -2.26
CA THR A 62 -5.51 -5.43 -3.28
C THR A 62 -4.06 -5.02 -3.57
N ARG A 63 -3.15 -5.98 -3.52
CA ARG A 63 -1.75 -5.83 -3.95
C ARG A 63 -1.57 -6.61 -5.24
N ARG A 64 -0.90 -6.02 -6.23
CA ARG A 64 -0.64 -6.68 -7.51
C ARG A 64 0.49 -5.99 -8.27
N CYS A 65 1.01 -6.63 -9.30
CA CYS A 65 1.79 -5.92 -10.31
C CYS A 65 0.89 -5.01 -11.16
N GLY A 66 1.48 -4.04 -11.84
CA GLY A 66 0.82 -3.14 -12.76
C GLY A 66 1.62 -2.92 -14.05
N SER A 67 0.90 -2.84 -15.16
CA SER A 67 1.47 -2.60 -16.50
C SER A 67 1.05 -1.24 -17.09
N ARG A 68 -0.07 -0.68 -16.62
CA ARG A 68 -0.58 0.64 -16.99
C ARG A 68 -1.15 1.33 -15.77
N THR A 69 -1.04 2.65 -15.77
CA THR A 69 -1.60 3.52 -14.74
C THR A 69 -2.86 4.18 -15.27
N ASP A 70 -3.81 4.46 -14.39
CA ASP A 70 -5.08 5.08 -14.79
C ASP A 70 -4.87 6.56 -15.19
N SER A 71 -3.80 7.19 -14.70
CA SER A 71 -3.49 8.62 -14.83
C SER A 71 -2.28 8.93 -15.74
N GLY A 72 -1.58 7.91 -16.25
CA GLY A 72 -0.29 8.10 -16.92
C GLY A 72 0.90 8.33 -15.96
N VAL A 73 0.68 8.36 -14.64
CA VAL A 73 1.73 8.57 -13.62
C VAL A 73 1.89 7.31 -12.78
N ALA A 74 3.09 6.73 -12.75
CA ALA A 74 3.40 5.45 -12.08
C ALA A 74 4.15 5.59 -10.75
N TRP A 75 4.01 6.73 -10.08
CA TRP A 75 4.68 6.96 -8.80
C TRP A 75 3.76 7.69 -7.81
N GLY A 76 3.90 7.36 -6.52
CA GLY A 76 3.12 7.94 -5.44
C GLY A 76 1.71 7.37 -5.33
N CYS A 77 0.88 7.99 -4.49
CA CYS A 77 -0.50 7.57 -4.23
C CYS A 77 -1.48 8.57 -4.85
N LEU A 78 -2.42 8.05 -5.63
CA LEU A 78 -3.51 8.78 -6.25
C LEU A 78 -4.82 8.42 -5.55
N TRP A 79 -5.64 9.42 -5.30
CA TRP A 79 -6.88 9.31 -4.56
C TRP A 79 -8.05 9.74 -5.44
N SER A 80 -9.17 9.06 -5.32
CA SER A 80 -10.38 9.30 -6.10
C SER A 80 -11.62 8.82 -5.34
N TRP A 81 -12.78 9.28 -5.77
CA TRP A 81 -14.07 8.74 -5.35
C TRP A 81 -14.89 8.39 -6.58
N ASP A 82 -15.65 7.30 -6.50
CA ASP A 82 -16.65 6.99 -7.51
C ASP A 82 -17.97 7.75 -7.28
N THR A 83 -18.93 7.55 -8.18
CA THR A 83 -20.24 8.23 -8.14
C THR A 83 -21.10 7.85 -6.94
N VAL A 84 -20.80 6.73 -6.28
CA VAL A 84 -21.50 6.29 -5.06
C VAL A 84 -20.72 6.60 -3.79
N GLY A 85 -19.57 7.28 -3.90
CA GLY A 85 -18.76 7.75 -2.79
C GLY A 85 -17.75 6.75 -2.25
N VAL A 86 -17.47 5.65 -2.97
CA VAL A 86 -16.40 4.72 -2.58
C VAL A 86 -15.06 5.41 -2.78
N PHE A 87 -14.31 5.55 -1.70
CA PHE A 87 -12.95 6.05 -1.73
C PHE A 87 -12.04 5.00 -2.37
N ARG A 88 -11.13 5.46 -3.24
CA ARG A 88 -10.08 4.63 -3.82
C ARG A 88 -8.74 5.34 -3.77
N GLU A 89 -7.77 4.70 -3.14
CA GLU A 89 -6.36 5.07 -3.17
C GLU A 89 -5.58 4.04 -3.98
N ILE A 90 -4.74 4.48 -4.92
CA ILE A 90 -3.84 3.64 -5.69
C ILE A 90 -2.42 4.16 -5.50
N CYS A 91 -1.58 3.36 -4.86
CA CYS A 91 -0.16 3.65 -4.72
C CYS A 91 0.66 2.85 -5.72
N TYR A 92 1.58 3.52 -6.40
CA TYR A 92 2.50 2.96 -7.39
C TYR A 92 3.95 3.10 -6.93
N CYS A 93 4.76 2.07 -7.18
CA CYS A 93 6.19 2.07 -6.88
C CYS A 93 6.96 1.05 -7.74
N GLU A 94 8.25 1.29 -7.97
CA GLU A 94 9.06 0.54 -8.96
C GLU A 94 10.18 -0.32 -8.36
N SER A 95 10.38 -0.28 -7.04
CA SER A 95 11.37 -1.12 -6.37
C SER A 95 10.79 -2.46 -5.92
N ASN A 96 11.64 -3.50 -5.83
CA ASN A 96 11.20 -4.81 -5.36
C ASN A 96 10.51 -4.69 -3.99
N ARG A 97 9.35 -5.33 -3.87
CA ARG A 97 8.59 -5.50 -2.62
C ARG A 97 8.07 -4.19 -2.02
N CYS A 98 8.03 -3.12 -2.81
CA CYS A 98 7.67 -1.78 -2.35
C CYS A 98 6.19 -1.64 -1.96
N ASN A 99 5.30 -2.47 -2.48
CA ASN A 99 3.87 -2.47 -2.13
C ASN A 99 3.55 -3.19 -0.79
N SER A 100 4.57 -3.52 0.00
CA SER A 100 4.41 -3.94 1.40
C SER A 100 4.05 -2.80 2.34
N ALA A 101 4.35 -1.55 1.97
CA ALA A 101 4.30 -0.41 2.88
C ALA A 101 2.93 -0.28 3.58
N ALA A 102 2.99 -0.25 4.91
CA ALA A 102 1.91 0.25 5.74
C ALA A 102 1.92 1.79 5.69
N GLY A 103 0.77 2.42 5.93
CA GLY A 103 0.74 3.86 6.17
C GLY A 103 1.70 4.22 7.31
N LEU A 104 2.35 5.37 7.23
CA LEU A 104 3.24 5.84 8.30
C LEU A 104 2.42 6.01 9.59
N HIS A 105 2.59 5.10 10.54
CA HIS A 105 1.98 5.23 11.85
C HIS A 105 2.94 6.02 12.75
N LEU A 106 2.70 7.32 12.88
CA LEU A 106 3.51 8.17 13.75
C LEU A 106 3.26 7.75 15.20
N SER A 107 4.29 7.22 15.87
CA SER A 107 4.15 6.85 17.28
C SER A 107 4.19 8.10 18.15
N LEU A 108 3.40 8.14 19.22
CA LEU A 108 3.38 9.28 20.16
C LEU A 108 4.78 9.56 20.73
N LEU A 109 5.57 8.50 20.97
CA LEU A 109 6.94 8.58 21.44
C LEU A 109 7.88 9.25 20.43
N SER A 110 7.72 8.93 19.14
CA SER A 110 8.51 9.58 18.07
C SER A 110 8.19 11.08 17.99
N ALA A 111 6.93 11.48 18.18
CA ALA A 111 6.56 12.89 18.24
C ALA A 111 7.15 13.61 19.48
N ILE A 112 7.10 12.98 20.67
CA ILE A 112 7.69 13.55 21.90
C ILE A 112 9.20 13.72 21.75
N PHE A 113 9.91 12.74 21.18
CA PHE A 113 11.35 12.81 20.96
C PHE A 113 11.76 14.00 20.08
N VAL A 114 11.00 14.28 19.01
CA VAL A 114 11.22 15.44 18.14
C VAL A 114 11.02 16.75 18.91
N VAL A 115 10.01 16.84 19.77
CA VAL A 115 9.76 18.04 20.59
C VAL A 115 10.88 18.27 21.61
N ILE A 116 11.33 17.22 22.30
CA ILE A 116 12.42 17.31 23.29
C ILE A 116 13.73 17.72 22.61
N THR A 117 14.09 17.10 21.49
CA THR A 117 15.31 17.45 20.75
C THR A 117 15.25 18.87 20.21
N ALA A 118 14.12 19.32 19.67
CA ALA A 118 13.94 20.71 19.24
C ALA A 118 14.05 21.70 20.41
N TYR A 119 13.55 21.34 21.60
CA TYR A 119 13.72 22.15 22.80
C TYR A 119 15.19 22.20 23.23
N LEU A 120 15.88 21.06 23.34
CA LEU A 120 17.29 21.01 23.76
C LEU A 120 18.22 21.77 22.81
N VAL A 121 17.98 21.71 21.49
CA VAL A 121 18.74 22.48 20.49
C VAL A 121 18.54 23.99 20.66
N LYS A 122 17.41 24.46 21.20
CA LYS A 122 17.24 25.89 21.54
C LYS A 122 18.06 26.35 22.75
N PHE A 123 18.49 25.42 23.61
CA PHE A 123 19.25 25.72 24.82
C PHE A 123 20.77 25.55 24.65
N LEU A 124 21.21 25.06 23.48
CA LEU A 124 22.60 25.06 23.02
C LEU A 124 22.87 26.32 22.18
#